data_AF-A0A7W1P337-F1
#
_entry.id   AF-A0A7W1P337-F1
#
_cell.length_a   1.000
_cell.length_b   1.000
_cell.length_c   1.000
_cell.angle_alpha   90.00
_cell.angle_beta   90.00
_cell.angle_gamma   90.00
#
_symmetry.space_group_name_H-M   'P 1'
#
loop_
_entity.id
_entity.type
_entity.pdbx_description
1 polymer ?
#
loop_
_entity_poly.entity_id
_entity_poly.type
_entity_poly.pdbx_seq_one_letter_code
_entity_poly.pdbx_strand_id
1 'polypeptide(L)' 'MLDCSGCAAVERSPDRVSGAWIFRGTRVPVKALFENLEGGATVDQFLQWFQGVSRQQVLAVLEAAEASLATA' A
#
# COMPACT_ATOMS: atom_id res chain seq x y z
N MET A 1 -5.72 -7.82 -10.54
CA MET A 1 -4.86 -7.77 -9.33
C MET A 1 -3.93 -6.59 -9.52
N LEU A 2 -3.74 -5.76 -8.50
CA LEU A 2 -2.75 -4.67 -8.50
C LEU A 2 -1.37 -5.24 -8.87
N ASP A 3 -0.86 -4.92 -10.06
CA ASP A 3 0.49 -5.30 -10.47
C ASP A 3 1.50 -4.28 -9.94
N CYS A 4 1.83 -4.40 -8.66
CA CYS A 4 2.83 -3.55 -8.00
C CYS A 4 4.26 -4.07 -8.17
N SER A 5 4.51 -5.02 -9.08
CA SER A 5 5.84 -5.62 -9.28
C SER A 5 6.92 -4.60 -9.67
N GLY A 6 6.52 -3.43 -10.21
CA GLY A 6 7.41 -2.30 -10.52
C GLY A 6 7.43 -1.17 -9.48
N CYS A 7 6.64 -1.24 -8.41
CA CYS A 7 6.48 -0.13 -7.47
C CYS A 7 7.45 -0.26 -6.29
N ALA A 8 8.48 0.60 -6.24
CA ALA A 8 9.47 0.61 -5.16
C ALA A 8 8.86 0.89 -3.77
N ALA A 9 7.62 1.36 -3.70
CA ALA A 9 6.91 1.63 -2.45
C ALA A 9 6.54 0.38 -1.66
N VAL A 10 6.43 -0.78 -2.32
CA VAL A 10 5.97 -2.03 -1.71
C VAL A 10 6.97 -3.16 -1.91
N GLU A 11 6.87 -4.17 -1.06
CA GLU A 11 7.61 -5.42 -1.18
C GLU A 11 6.73 -6.60 -0.79
N ARG A 12 7.10 -7.79 -1.28
CA ARG A 12 6.44 -9.04 -0.93
C ARG A 12 7.51 -10.09 -0.71
N SER A 13 7.44 -10.78 0.41
CA SER A 13 8.32 -11.89 0.75
C SER A 13 7.48 -13.02 1.35
N PRO A 14 7.65 -14.28 0.92
CA PRO A 14 6.88 -15.41 1.46
C PRO A 14 7.01 -15.52 2.99
N ASP A 15 8.18 -15.16 3.54
CA ASP A 15 8.46 -15.20 4.98
C ASP A 15 7.91 -14.00 5.78
N ARG A 16 7.33 -13.00 5.11
CA ARG A 16 6.81 -11.78 5.77
C ARG A 16 5.30 -11.71 5.67
N VAL A 17 4.65 -11.64 6.83
CA VAL A 17 3.19 -11.44 6.95
C VAL A 17 2.42 -12.43 6.05
N SER A 18 2.82 -13.70 6.08
CA SER A 18 2.23 -14.79 5.28
C SER A 18 2.21 -14.51 3.77
N GLY A 19 3.22 -13.80 3.25
CA GLY A 19 3.33 -13.47 1.83
C GLY A 19 2.43 -12.33 1.37
N ALA A 20 1.92 -11.49 2.28
CA ALA A 20 1.18 -10.29 1.93
C ALA A 20 2.09 -9.22 1.29
N TRP A 21 1.52 -8.36 0.44
CA TRP A 21 2.16 -7.13 0.04
C TRP A 21 2.20 -6.15 1.21
N ILE A 22 3.39 -5.64 1.52
CA ILE A 22 3.62 -4.69 2.60
C ILE A 22 4.28 -3.42 2.07
N PHE A 23 4.09 -2.30 2.76
CA PHE A 23 4.89 -1.11 2.50
C PHE A 23 6.36 -1.40 2.80
N ARG A 24 7.24 -1.07 1.85
CA ARG A 24 8.68 -1.35 1.94
C ARG A 24 9.27 -0.80 3.23
N GLY A 25 10.06 -1.62 3.92
CA GLY A 25 10.69 -1.24 5.18
C GLY A 25 9.74 -1.25 6.39
N THR A 26 8.50 -1.69 6.22
CA THR A 26 7.51 -1.80 7.30
C THR A 26 6.98 -3.22 7.40
N ARG A 27 6.11 -3.47 8.38
CA ARG A 27 5.27 -4.69 8.43
C ARG A 27 3.80 -4.38 8.14
N VAL A 28 3.50 -3.20 7.61
CA VAL A 28 2.14 -2.70 7.38
C VAL A 28 1.63 -3.26 6.06
N PRO A 29 0.55 -4.06 6.05
CA PRO A 29 -0.02 -4.57 4.81
C PRO A 29 -0.56 -3.45 3.93
N VAL A 30 -0.35 -3.55 2.61
CA VAL A 30 -0.97 -2.63 1.64
C VAL A 30 -2.50 -2.69 1.74
N LYS A 31 -3.04 -3.87 2.03
CA LYS A 31 -4.48 -4.07 2.27
C LYS A 31 -5.02 -3.13 3.36
N ALA A 32 -4.22 -2.86 4.40
CA ALA A 32 -4.63 -2.00 5.49
C ALA A 32 -4.91 -0.57 5.02
N LEU A 33 -4.18 -0.07 4.00
CA LEU A 33 -4.49 1.26 3.42
C LEU A 33 -5.94 1.29 2.92
N PHE A 34 -6.30 0.35 2.05
CA PHE A 34 -7.64 0.30 1.46
C PHE A 34 -8.73 0.07 2.51
N GLU A 35 -8.53 -0.86 3.45
CA GLU A 35 -9.49 -1.12 4.53
C GLU A 35 -9.74 0.14 5.39
N ASN A 36 -8.71 0.94 5.66
CA ASN A 36 -8.86 2.19 6.41
C ASN A 36 -9.56 3.27 5.59
N LEU A 37 -9.24 3.40 4.30
CA LEU A 37 -9.92 4.34 3.40
C LEU A 37 -11.40 3.98 3.22
N GLU A 38 -11.73 2.69 3.07
CA GLU A 38 -13.10 2.17 3.04
C GLU A 38 -13.85 2.45 4.36
N GLY A 39 -13.14 2.45 5.49
CA GLY A 39 -13.65 2.87 6.80
C GLY A 39 -13.82 4.38 6.97
N GLY A 40 -13.53 5.19 5.94
CA GLY A 40 -13.66 6.64 5.96
C GLY A 40 -12.43 7.39 6.49
N ALA A 41 -11.30 6.72 6.70
CA ALA A 41 -10.06 7.39 7.04
C ALA A 41 -9.51 8.20 5.86
N THR A 42 -8.78 9.26 6.19
CA THR A 42 -7.95 10.01 5.23
C THR A 42 -6.54 9.43 5.18
N VAL A 43 -5.80 9.76 4.10
CA VAL A 43 -4.37 9.43 4.01
C VAL A 43 -3.58 10.00 5.18
N ASP A 44 -3.89 11.23 5.62
CA ASP A 44 -3.23 11.86 6.76
C ASP A 44 -3.43 11.07 8.06
N GLN A 45 -4.65 10.62 8.32
CA GLN A 45 -4.95 9.77 9.49
C GLN A 45 -4.22 8.42 9.41
N PHE A 46 -4.19 7.79 8.24
CA PHE A 46 -3.44 6.55 8.04
C PHE A 46 -1.94 6.72 8.36
N LEU A 47 -1.32 7.80 7.88
CA LEU A 47 0.09 8.10 8.14
C LEU A 47 0.38 8.39 9.62
N GLN A 48 -0.59 8.95 10.35
CA GLN A 48 -0.47 9.16 11.79
C GLN A 48 -0.48 7.84 12.58
N TRP A 49 -1.28 6.86 12.14
CA TRP A 49 -1.38 5.55 12.79
C TRP A 49 -0.21 4.62 12.46
N PHE A 50 0.26 4.66 11.21
CA PHE A 50 1.32 3.78 10.71
C PHE A 50 2.63 4.54 10.50
N GLN A 51 3.21 4.97 11.63
CA GLN A 51 4.51 5.65 11.66
C GLN A 51 5.59 4.72 11.09
N GLY A 52 6.06 5.03 9.88
CA GLY A 52 6.98 4.19 9.10
C GLY A 52 6.54 4.03 7.64
N VAL A 53 5.25 4.21 7.34
CA VAL A 53 4.78 4.40 5.97
C VAL A 53 4.92 5.86 5.59
N SER A 54 5.57 6.15 4.47
CA SER A 54 5.69 7.52 3.96
C SER A 54 4.49 7.89 3.07
N ARG A 55 4.20 9.18 2.98
CA ARG A 55 3.19 9.70 2.05
C ARG A 55 3.47 9.29 0.61
N GLN A 56 4.74 9.35 0.19
CA GLN A 56 5.14 8.94 -1.16
C GLN A 56 4.84 7.47 -1.41
N GLN A 57 5.02 6.59 -0.42
CA GLN A 57 4.66 5.18 -0.55
C GLN A 57 3.16 4.99 -0.72
N VAL A 58 2.34 5.71 0.05
CA VAL A 58 0.87 5.67 -0.08
C VAL A 58 0.43 6.14 -1.47
N LEU A 59 0.94 7.29 -1.93
CA LEU A 59 0.58 7.83 -3.24
C LEU A 59 0.97 6.89 -4.38
N ALA A 60 2.17 6.31 -4.34
CA ALA A 60 2.61 5.36 -5.35
C ALA A 60 1.74 4.08 -5.40
N VAL A 61 1.18 3.64 -4.27
CA VAL A 61 0.21 2.54 -4.24
C VAL A 61 -1.13 2.95 -4.86
N LEU A 62 -1.61 4.16 -4.58
CA LEU A 62 -2.86 4.67 -5.16
C LEU A 62 -2.74 4.89 -6.67
N GLU A 63 -1.62 5.45 -7.13
CA GLU A 63 -1.30 5.63 -8.56
C GLU A 63 -1.23 4.27 -9.28
N ALA A 64 -0.61 3.26 -8.68
CA ALA A 64 -0.59 1.90 -9.24
C ALA A 64 -2.00 1.29 -9.33
N ALA A 65 -2.87 1.57 -8.34
CA ALA A 65 -4.26 1.13 -8.38
C ALA A 65 -5.02 1.80 -9.51
N GLU A 66 -4.89 3.12 -9.65
CA GLU A 66 -5.49 3.91 -10.73
C GLU A 66 -5.01 3.43 -12.10
N ALA A 67 -3.70 3.25 -12.29
CA ALA A 67 -3.12 2.78 -13.54
C ALA A 67 -3.64 1.39 -13.94
N SER A 68 -3.95 0.52 -12.98
CA SER A 68 -4.53 -0.80 -13.26
C SER A 68 -5.95 -0.75 -13.83
N LEU A 69 -6.62 0.41 -13.75
CA LEU A 69 -7.93 0.66 -14.36
C LEU A 69 -7.80 1.12 -15.82
N ALA A 70 -6.65 1.69 -16.20
CA ALA A 70 -6.39 2.21 -17.54
C ALA A 70 -6.08 1.12 -18.57
N THR A 71 -5.82 -0.11 -18.12
CA THR A 71 -5.71 -1.30 -18.98
C THR A 71 -7.09 -1.91 -19.21
N ALA A 72 -7.75 -1.49 -20.29
CA ALA A 72 -8.87 -2.18 -20.93
C ALA A 72 -8.47 -2.66 -22.33
#